data_AF-A0A351TND6-F1
#
_entry.id   AF-A0A351TND6-F1
#
_cell.length_a   1.000
_cell.length_b   1.000
_cell.length_c   1.000
_cell.angle_alpha   90.00
_cell.angle_beta   90.00
_cell.angle_gamma   90.00
#
_symmetry.space_group_name_H-M   'P 1'
#
loop_
_entity.id
_entity.type
_entity.pdbx_description
1 polymer ?
#
loop_
_entity_poly.entity_id
_entity_poly.type
_entity_poly.pdbx_seq_one_letter_code
_entity_poly.pdbx_strand_id
1 'polypeptide(L)'
;MAIVNKQTGDPYENLVNAVIAQAAEDYRAVLKKIKAHPKNKDAINEALRIERFFRSGWYQTLTSVDGECLIRRLQAEIRSS
;
A
#
# COMPACT_ATOMS: atom_id res chain seq x y z
N MET A 1 -5.02 29.34 -11.61
CA MET A 1 -4.22 29.07 -10.40
C MET A 1 -4.54 27.66 -9.93
N ALA A 2 -3.86 26.64 -10.48
CA ALA A 2 -4.03 25.26 -10.06
C ALA A 2 -2.73 24.81 -9.39
N ILE A 3 -2.88 24.32 -8.16
CA ILE A 3 -1.85 24.09 -7.16
C ILE A 3 -0.89 23.01 -7.66
N VAL A 4 0.30 23.41 -8.10
CA VAL A 4 1.45 22.50 -8.09
C VAL A 4 1.85 22.39 -6.63
N ASN A 5 1.38 21.33 -5.97
CA ASN A 5 1.87 20.93 -4.66
C ASN A 5 3.34 20.54 -4.83
N LYS A 6 4.23 21.55 -4.83
CA LYS A 6 5.66 21.39 -4.87
C LYS A 6 6.05 20.72 -3.57
N GLN A 7 6.29 19.42 -3.63
CA GLN A 7 6.78 18.63 -2.52
C GLN A 7 8.12 19.25 -2.05
N THR A 8 8.07 20.08 -1.01
CA THR A 8 9.22 20.68 -0.33
C THR A 8 9.80 19.69 0.69
N GLY A 9 10.25 18.54 0.17
CA GLY A 9 10.97 17.49 0.90
C GLY A 9 12.08 16.93 0.02
N ASP A 10 13.04 16.22 0.60
CA ASP A 10 14.15 15.60 -0.14
C ASP A 10 13.59 14.79 -1.34
N PRO A 11 14.14 14.93 -2.56
CA PRO A 11 13.70 14.14 -3.72
C PRO A 11 13.59 12.64 -3.46
N TYR A 12 14.45 12.09 -2.60
CA TYR A 12 14.41 10.68 -2.19
C TYR A 12 13.23 10.38 -1.27
N GLU A 13 12.92 11.26 -0.31
CA GLU A 13 11.74 11.13 0.55
C GLU A 13 10.45 11.18 -0.27
N ASN A 14 10.38 12.08 -1.25
CA ASN A 14 9.23 12.18 -2.14
C ASN A 14 9.02 10.92 -2.97
N LEU A 15 10.10 10.35 -3.49
CA LEU A 15 10.06 9.09 -4.23
C LEU A 15 9.58 7.94 -3.34
N VAL A 16 10.13 7.83 -2.13
CA VAL A 16 9.76 6.81 -1.15
C VAL A 16 8.28 6.91 -0.79
N ASN A 17 7.80 8.12 -0.48
CA ASN A 17 6.41 8.37 -0.16
C ASN A 17 5.48 8.01 -1.34
N ALA A 18 5.89 8.32 -2.56
CA ALA A 18 5.14 7.95 -3.76
C ALA A 18 5.05 6.44 -3.95
N VAL A 19 6.15 5.69 -3.75
CA VAL A 19 6.16 4.23 -3.83
C VAL A 19 5.28 3.60 -2.77
N ILE A 20 5.34 4.08 -1.52
CA ILE A 20 4.49 3.59 -0.43
C ILE A 20 3.01 3.86 -0.72
N ALA A 21 2.68 5.07 -1.18
CA ALA A 21 1.31 5.43 -1.54
C ALA A 21 0.78 4.56 -2.68
N GLN A 22 1.59 4.34 -3.73
CA GLN A 22 1.22 3.48 -4.84
C GLN A 22 0.98 2.04 -4.40
N ALA A 23 1.86 1.48 -3.57
CA ALA A 23 1.70 0.13 -3.04
C ALA A 23 0.40 -0.03 -2.21
N ALA A 24 0.01 1.00 -1.47
CA ALA A 24 -1.25 1.00 -0.71
C ALA A 24 -2.48 1.01 -1.64
N GLU A 25 -2.46 1.81 -2.71
CA GLU A 25 -3.52 1.83 -3.71
C GLU A 25 -3.62 0.48 -4.46
N ASP A 26 -2.49 -0.10 -4.84
CA ASP A 26 -2.44 -1.41 -5.49
C ASP A 26 -3.01 -2.49 -4.56
N TYR A 27 -2.69 -2.44 -3.27
CA TYR A 27 -3.23 -3.36 -2.27
C TYR A 27 -4.76 -3.23 -2.16
N ARG A 28 -5.29 -2.00 -2.11
CA ARG A 28 -6.74 -1.76 -2.10
C ARG A 28 -7.43 -2.36 -3.32
N ALA A 29 -6.86 -2.17 -4.51
CA ALA A 29 -7.40 -2.72 -5.75
C ALA A 29 -7.42 -4.25 -5.74
N VAL A 30 -6.35 -4.88 -5.25
CA VAL A 30 -6.28 -6.34 -5.12
C VAL A 30 -7.28 -6.87 -4.07
N LEU A 31 -7.39 -6.21 -2.91
CA LEU A 31 -8.37 -6.60 -1.89
C LEU A 31 -9.81 -6.50 -2.40
N LYS A 32 -10.15 -5.47 -3.19
CA LYS A 32 -11.47 -5.37 -3.86
C LYS A 32 -11.70 -6.53 -4.82
N LYS A 33 -10.68 -6.93 -5.58
CA LYS A 33 -10.75 -8.12 -6.47
C LYS A 33 -10.93 -9.41 -5.67
N ILE A 34 -10.23 -9.59 -4.55
CA ILE A 34 -10.40 -10.76 -3.67
C ILE A 34 -11.80 -10.76 -3.06
N LYS A 35 -12.33 -9.61 -2.65
CA LYS A 35 -13.70 -9.50 -2.13
C LYS A 35 -14.74 -9.94 -3.16
N ALA A 36 -14.59 -9.52 -4.42
CA ALA A 36 -15.47 -9.94 -5.51
C ALA A 36 -15.27 -11.41 -5.91
N HIS A 37 -14.02 -11.90 -5.90
CA HIS A 37 -13.65 -13.23 -6.34
C HIS A 37 -12.69 -13.90 -5.33
N PRO A 38 -13.21 -14.42 -4.21
CA PRO A 38 -12.39 -14.94 -3.11
C PRO A 38 -11.60 -16.21 -3.45
N LYS A 39 -11.88 -16.85 -4.60
CA LYS A 39 -11.14 -18.02 -5.10
C LYS A 39 -10.04 -17.66 -6.12
N ASN A 40 -9.86 -16.37 -6.44
CA ASN A 40 -8.85 -15.94 -7.39
C ASN A 40 -7.45 -16.04 -6.76
N LYS A 41 -6.72 -17.09 -7.11
CA LYS A 41 -5.37 -17.37 -6.60
C LYS A 41 -4.35 -16.29 -7.00
N ASP A 42 -4.50 -15.69 -8.18
CA ASP A 42 -3.59 -14.65 -8.65
C ASP A 42 -3.74 -13.38 -7.81
N ALA A 43 -4.99 -12.98 -7.52
CA ALA A 43 -5.26 -11.85 -6.64
C ALA A 43 -4.74 -12.09 -5.22
N ILE A 44 -4.92 -13.31 -4.67
CA ILE A 44 -4.38 -13.67 -3.36
C ILE A 44 -2.85 -13.62 -3.34
N ASN A 45 -2.19 -14.18 -4.36
CA ASN A 45 -0.74 -14.14 -4.48
C ASN A 45 -0.22 -12.71 -4.59
N GLU A 46 -0.92 -11.84 -5.31
CA GLU A 46 -0.56 -10.43 -5.43
C GLU A 46 -0.70 -9.71 -4.08
N ALA A 47 -1.78 -9.95 -3.34
CA ALA A 47 -1.94 -9.41 -1.99
C ALA A 47 -0.78 -9.84 -1.07
N LEU A 48 -0.37 -11.11 -1.12
CA LEU A 48 0.75 -11.63 -0.33
C LEU A 48 2.08 -10.99 -0.70
N ARG A 49 2.32 -10.67 -1.99
CA ARG A 49 3.52 -9.97 -2.45
C ARG A 49 3.58 -8.55 -1.87
N ILE A 50 2.45 -7.84 -1.91
CA ILE A 50 2.36 -6.49 -1.37
C ILE A 50 2.49 -6.48 0.17
N GLU A 51 1.88 -7.45 0.86
CA GLU A 51 2.09 -7.60 2.30
C GLU A 51 3.54 -7.89 2.67
N ARG A 52 4.24 -8.71 1.87
CA ARG A 52 5.68 -8.96 2.06
C ARG A 52 6.50 -7.67 1.87
N PHE A 53 6.09 -6.79 0.95
CA PHE A 53 6.72 -5.48 0.79
C PHE A 53 6.56 -4.62 2.05
N PHE A 54 5.34 -4.50 2.61
CA PHE A 54 5.11 -3.74 3.83
C PHE A 54 5.79 -4.34 5.08
N ARG A 55 5.97 -5.66 5.11
CA ARG A 55 6.74 -6.36 6.17
C ARG A 55 8.25 -6.33 5.95
N SER A 56 8.73 -5.80 4.83
CA SER A 56 10.15 -5.84 4.50
C SER A 56 10.95 -4.85 5.36
N GLY A 57 12.22 -5.20 5.64
CA GLY A 57 13.14 -4.29 6.35
C GLY A 57 13.40 -3.00 5.56
N TRP A 58 13.24 -3.02 4.24
CA TRP A 58 13.32 -1.82 3.41
C TRP A 58 12.19 -0.84 3.74
N TYR A 59 10.94 -1.31 3.86
CA TYR A 59 9.82 -0.49 4.30
C TYR A 59 10.05 0.10 5.70
N GLN A 60 10.52 -0.72 6.65
CA GLN A 60 10.86 -0.26 8.01
C GLN A 60 11.98 0.79 8.05
N THR A 61 12.90 0.76 7.07
CA THR A 61 13.97 1.75 6.94
C THR A 61 13.44 3.07 6.38
N LEU A 62 12.43 2.98 5.52
CA LEU A 62 11.85 4.13 4.82
C LEU A 62 10.77 4.85 5.62
N THR A 63 10.10 4.17 6.55
CA THR A 63 9.05 4.76 7.37
C THR A 63 8.99 4.13 8.76
N SER A 64 8.66 4.95 9.76
CA SER A 64 8.35 4.48 11.12
C SER A 64 6.92 3.94 11.25
N VAL A 65 6.12 3.97 10.17
CA VAL A 65 4.78 3.40 10.16
C VAL A 65 4.86 1.88 10.22
N ASP A 66 4.12 1.28 11.15
CA ASP A 66 4.01 -0.18 11.23
C ASP A 66 3.22 -0.72 10.04
N GLY A 67 3.93 -1.47 9.17
CA GLY A 67 3.37 -2.09 7.99
C GLY A 67 2.24 -3.07 8.31
N GLU A 68 2.24 -3.71 9.48
CA GLU A 68 1.13 -4.59 9.88
C GLU A 68 -0.14 -3.82 10.24
N CYS A 69 0.02 -2.70 10.95
CA CYS A 69 -1.11 -1.80 11.21
C CYS A 69 -1.71 -1.29 9.89
N LEU A 70 -0.87 -0.96 8.90
CA LEU A 70 -1.31 -0.53 7.57
C LEU A 70 -2.13 -1.62 6.87
N ILE A 71 -1.59 -2.84 6.79
CA ILE A 71 -2.27 -3.99 6.17
C ILE A 71 -3.64 -4.23 6.81
N ARG A 72 -3.69 -4.32 8.15
CA ARG A 72 -4.94 -4.57 8.89
C ARG A 72 -5.98 -3.49 8.64
N ARG A 73 -5.56 -2.22 8.61
CA ARG A 73 -6.44 -1.09 8.33
C ARG A 73 -7.02 -1.17 6.92
N LEU A 74 -6.19 -1.44 5.91
CA LEU A 74 -6.63 -1.56 4.51
C LEU A 74 -7.57 -2.76 4.31
N GLN A 75 -7.28 -3.90 4.94
CA GLN A 75 -8.18 -5.06 4.94
C GLN A 75 -9.53 -4.75 5.59
N ALA A 76 -9.52 -4.05 6.73
CA ALA A 76 -10.74 -3.64 7.42
C ALA A 76 -11.58 -2.67 6.57
N GLU A 77 -10.93 -1.68 5.94
CA GLU A 77 -11.56 -0.70 5.04
C GLU A 77 -12.34 -1.39 3.92
N ILE A 78 -11.72 -2.35 3.21
CA ILE A 78 -12.38 -3.09 2.12
C ILE A 78 -13.42 -4.09 2.63
N ARG A 79 -13.25 -4.63 3.84
CA ARG A 79 -14.27 -5.48 4.45
C ARG A 79 -15.53 -4.68 4.77
N SER A 80 -15.37 -3.45 5.28
CA SER A 80 -16.48 -2.56 5.66
C SER A 80 -17.13 -1.81 4.49
N SER A 81 -16.41 -1.56 3.40
CA SER A 81 -16.91 -0.83 2.21
C SER A 81 -17.61 -1.73 1.21
#